data_AF-A0A357CVX8-F1
#
_entry.id   AF-A0A357CVX8-F1
#
_cell.length_a   1.000
_cell.length_b   1.000
_cell.length_c   1.000
_cell.angle_alpha   90.00
_cell.angle_beta   90.00
_cell.angle_gamma   90.00
#
_symmetry.space_group_name_H-M   'P 1'
#
loop_
_entity.id
_entity.type
_entity.pdbx_description
1 polymer ?
#
loop_
_entity_poly.entity_id
_entity_poly.type
_entity_poly.pdbx_seq_one_letter_code
_entity_poly.pdbx_strand_id
1 'polypeptide(L)'
;MNKLNLVHGDMSDFYLDRKFSLIIAPFRAFQAVTDAKDIDNSLVCIREHLKNNGIFIVNVFNPHTIMDQSWCYDEIIQWERLDENTGNYIVKKHWGDKIDTENQIIYPHFAFEVTYPDGKKQRIVDDLMLKYYYKDQLRAVIEKAGMEIIEQYSWYDKMPIDGREIIYVCRRKQM
;
A
#
# COMPACT_ATOMS: atom_id res chain seq x y z
N MET A 1 -4.87 -18.67 -24.78
CA MET A 1 -3.75 -18.57 -23.81
C MET A 1 -4.08 -17.46 -22.83
N ASN A 2 -4.36 -17.80 -21.56
CA ASN A 2 -4.45 -16.78 -20.51
C ASN A 2 -3.05 -16.23 -20.27
N LYS A 3 -2.87 -14.92 -20.51
CA LYS A 3 -1.59 -14.21 -20.32
C LYS A 3 -1.38 -13.73 -18.88
N LEU A 4 -2.27 -14.10 -17.95
CA LEU A 4 -2.29 -13.66 -16.56
C LEU A 4 -2.62 -14.83 -15.64
N ASN A 5 -1.82 -14.99 -14.59
CA ASN A 5 -2.08 -15.92 -13.49
C ASN A 5 -2.41 -15.11 -12.24
N LEU A 6 -3.58 -15.36 -11.66
CA LEU A 6 -3.99 -14.79 -10.38
C LEU A 6 -3.76 -15.82 -9.29
N VAL A 7 -3.09 -15.42 -8.22
CA VAL A 7 -2.82 -16.25 -7.06
C VAL A 7 -3.35 -15.53 -5.83
N HIS A 8 -4.17 -16.21 -5.04
CA HIS A 8 -4.54 -15.74 -3.72
C HIS A 8 -3.44 -16.16 -2.73
N GLY A 9 -2.88 -15.20 -2.01
CA GLY A 9 -1.79 -15.45 -1.07
C GLY A 9 -1.55 -14.28 -0.15
N ASP A 10 -0.88 -14.55 0.96
CA ASP A 10 -0.44 -13.56 1.94
C ASP A 10 0.91 -12.99 1.51
N MET A 11 1.07 -11.67 1.56
CA MET A 11 2.34 -11.02 1.20
C MET A 11 3.49 -11.46 2.12
N SER A 12 3.17 -11.85 3.36
CA SER A 12 4.12 -12.31 4.37
C SER A 12 4.44 -13.81 4.28
N ASP A 13 3.65 -14.59 3.54
CA ASP A 13 3.84 -16.03 3.41
C ASP A 13 3.37 -16.52 2.03
N PHE A 14 4.23 -16.34 1.02
CA PHE A 14 3.97 -16.87 -0.32
C PHE A 14 5.16 -17.64 -0.89
N TYR A 15 4.84 -18.65 -1.69
CA TYR A 15 5.79 -19.40 -2.50
C TYR A 15 5.24 -19.67 -3.90
N LEU A 16 5.94 -19.22 -4.94
CA LEU A 16 5.47 -19.29 -6.34
C LEU A 16 6.31 -20.21 -7.24
N ASP A 17 7.21 -21.04 -6.68
CA ASP A 17 8.16 -21.92 -7.40
C ASP A 17 8.79 -21.24 -8.64
N ARG A 18 9.08 -19.94 -8.51
CA ARG A 18 9.50 -19.09 -9.61
C ARG A 18 10.23 -17.86 -9.10
N LYS A 19 11.24 -17.44 -9.85
CA LYS A 19 11.91 -16.15 -9.64
C LYS A 19 11.55 -15.14 -10.72
N PHE A 20 11.37 -13.90 -10.30
CA PHE A 20 10.92 -12.79 -11.13
C PHE A 20 12.06 -11.79 -11.36
N SER A 21 12.12 -11.22 -12.57
CA SER A 21 13.04 -10.11 -12.87
C SER A 21 12.55 -8.79 -12.26
N LEU A 22 11.25 -8.68 -11.97
CA LEU A 22 10.61 -7.52 -11.38
C LEU A 22 9.51 -7.99 -10.42
N ILE A 23 9.50 -7.44 -9.20
CA ILE A 23 8.41 -7.52 -8.24
C ILE A 23 8.03 -6.09 -7.87
N ILE A 24 6.74 -5.77 -7.79
CA ILE A 24 6.27 -4.42 -7.43
C ILE A 24 5.21 -4.51 -6.33
N ALA A 25 5.30 -3.60 -5.36
CA ALA A 25 4.23 -3.27 -4.41
C ALA A 25 3.83 -1.81 -4.64
N PRO A 26 3.07 -1.53 -5.72
CA PRO A 26 2.70 -0.17 -6.09
C PRO A 26 1.57 0.37 -5.21
N PHE A 27 1.34 1.68 -5.29
CA PHE A 27 0.18 2.35 -4.71
C PHE A 27 -0.07 2.00 -3.24
N ARG A 28 1.02 2.03 -2.44
CA ARG A 28 0.98 1.84 -0.98
C ARG A 28 0.56 0.45 -0.52
N ALA A 29 0.52 -0.55 -1.41
CA ALA A 29 0.12 -1.92 -1.06
C ALA A 29 0.93 -2.52 0.11
N PHE A 30 2.23 -2.20 0.20
CA PHE A 30 3.09 -2.69 1.28
C PHE A 30 2.66 -2.18 2.67
N GLN A 31 1.97 -1.03 2.75
CA GLN A 31 1.51 -0.47 4.01
C GLN A 31 0.40 -1.30 4.67
N ALA A 32 -0.27 -2.17 3.93
CA ALA A 32 -1.28 -3.07 4.49
C ALA A 32 -0.66 -4.17 5.37
N VAL A 33 0.67 -4.39 5.28
CA VAL A 33 1.40 -5.28 6.19
C VAL A 33 1.86 -4.47 7.39
N THR A 34 1.19 -4.63 8.53
CA THR A 34 1.41 -3.75 9.69
C THR A 34 2.18 -4.38 10.84
N ASP A 35 2.13 -5.71 10.96
CA ASP A 35 2.89 -6.44 11.96
C ASP A 35 4.38 -6.48 11.59
N ALA A 36 5.25 -6.26 12.58
CA ALA A 36 6.70 -6.17 12.37
C ALA A 36 7.29 -7.48 11.81
N LYS A 37 6.80 -8.64 12.28
CA LYS A 37 7.24 -9.95 11.80
C LYS A 37 6.75 -10.18 10.37
N ASP A 38 5.53 -9.79 10.05
CA ASP A 38 4.96 -9.97 8.71
C ASP A 38 5.64 -9.05 7.68
N ILE A 39 6.08 -7.86 8.08
CA ILE A 39 6.91 -6.97 7.26
C ILE A 39 8.25 -7.62 6.94
N ASP A 40 8.94 -8.15 7.96
CA ASP A 40 10.21 -8.86 7.79
C ASP A 40 10.02 -10.08 6.86
N ASN A 41 8.97 -10.89 7.11
CA ASN A 41 8.65 -12.07 6.29
C ASN A 41 8.26 -11.71 4.85
N SER A 42 7.52 -10.63 4.64
CA SER A 42 7.16 -10.15 3.31
C SER A 42 8.40 -9.82 2.48
N LEU A 43 9.37 -9.14 3.09
CA LEU A 43 10.63 -8.81 2.43
C LEU A 43 11.49 -10.05 2.18
N VAL A 44 11.46 -11.04 3.07
CA VAL A 44 12.09 -12.35 2.83
C VAL A 44 11.46 -13.03 1.63
N CYS A 45 10.12 -13.14 1.58
CA CYS A 45 9.40 -13.75 0.46
C CYS A 45 9.72 -13.02 -0.85
N ILE A 46 9.63 -11.70 -0.88
CA ILE A 46 9.99 -10.87 -2.04
C ILE A 46 11.43 -11.15 -2.46
N ARG A 47 12.37 -11.09 -1.51
CA ARG A 47 13.78 -11.32 -1.79
C ARG A 47 13.98 -12.69 -2.39
N GLU A 48 13.48 -13.77 -1.81
CA GLU A 48 13.63 -15.16 -2.29
C GLU A 48 13.07 -15.37 -3.70
N HIS A 49 12.00 -14.66 -4.04
CA HIS A 49 11.38 -14.71 -5.36
C HIS A 49 11.99 -13.75 -6.39
N LEU A 50 12.97 -12.91 -6.02
CA LEU A 50 13.73 -12.14 -7.01
C LEU A 50 14.82 -12.97 -7.69
N LYS A 51 15.06 -12.72 -8.98
CA LYS A 51 16.31 -13.16 -9.63
C LYS A 51 17.51 -12.40 -9.04
N ASN A 52 18.73 -12.90 -9.26
CA ASN A 52 19.96 -12.25 -8.75
C ASN A 52 20.09 -10.78 -9.18
N ASN A 53 19.70 -10.47 -10.42
CA ASN A 53 19.66 -9.10 -10.96
C ASN A 53 18.23 -8.55 -11.04
N GLY A 54 17.31 -9.12 -10.25
CA GLY A 54 15.92 -8.70 -10.22
C GLY A 54 15.75 -7.40 -9.42
N ILE A 55 14.70 -6.66 -9.78
CA ILE A 55 14.32 -5.40 -9.13
C ILE A 55 13.06 -5.60 -8.30
N PHE A 56 13.06 -5.02 -7.10
CA PHE A 56 11.86 -4.81 -6.31
C PHE A 56 11.55 -3.32 -6.25
N ILE A 57 10.30 -2.92 -6.48
CA ILE A 57 9.86 -1.54 -6.31
C ILE A 57 8.80 -1.50 -5.22
N VAL A 58 9.07 -0.72 -4.18
CA VAL A 58 8.10 -0.42 -3.12
C VAL A 58 7.70 1.05 -3.20
N ASN A 59 6.41 1.32 -3.07
CA ASN A 59 5.86 2.66 -2.96
C ASN A 59 5.01 2.74 -1.69
N VAL A 60 5.35 3.69 -0.80
CA VAL A 60 4.53 4.08 0.36
C VAL A 60 4.32 5.60 0.37
N PHE A 61 3.36 6.11 1.14
CA PHE A 61 3.23 7.56 1.32
C PHE A 61 4.37 8.11 2.20
N ASN A 62 4.70 9.38 2.01
CA ASN A 62 5.68 10.11 2.81
C ASN A 62 4.98 10.97 3.87
N PRO A 63 5.10 10.65 5.17
CA PRO A 63 4.67 11.57 6.21
C PRO A 63 5.64 12.77 6.26
N HIS A 64 5.20 13.92 5.73
CA HIS A 64 6.01 15.16 5.74
C HIS A 64 6.16 15.80 7.13
N THR A 65 5.30 15.39 8.06
CA THR A 65 5.26 15.90 9.43
C THR A 65 5.23 14.73 10.40
N ILE A 66 5.43 15.03 11.68
CA ILE A 66 5.13 14.07 12.73
C ILE A 66 3.62 13.77 12.66
N MET A 67 3.30 12.51 12.46
CA MET A 67 1.93 12.02 12.49
C MET A 67 1.43 11.99 13.94
N ASP A 68 0.29 12.61 14.19
CA ASP A 68 -0.37 12.65 15.50
C ASP A 68 -1.91 12.70 15.33
N GLN A 69 -2.64 12.93 16.41
CA GLN A 69 -4.12 12.95 16.39
C GLN A 69 -4.72 14.04 15.47
N SER A 70 -3.94 15.03 15.01
CA SER A 70 -4.40 16.00 14.01
C SER A 70 -4.66 15.37 12.63
N TRP A 71 -4.17 14.15 12.39
CA TRP A 71 -4.48 13.36 11.20
C TRP A 71 -5.83 12.66 11.26
N CYS A 72 -6.53 12.71 12.39
CA CYS A 72 -7.89 12.21 12.49
C CYS A 72 -8.88 13.25 11.95
N TYR A 73 -9.89 12.80 11.20
CA TYR A 73 -10.91 13.65 10.60
C TYR A 73 -12.22 12.87 10.43
N ASP A 74 -13.32 13.62 10.48
CA ASP A 74 -14.66 13.09 10.35
C ASP A 74 -14.94 12.56 8.94
N GLU A 75 -16.04 11.81 8.82
CA GLU A 75 -16.55 11.32 7.55
C GLU A 75 -16.84 12.44 6.55
N ILE A 76 -16.16 12.37 5.40
CA ILE A 76 -16.35 13.26 4.27
C ILE A 76 -16.83 12.49 3.03
N ILE A 77 -17.62 13.15 2.19
CA ILE A 77 -17.94 12.66 0.85
C ILE A 77 -16.73 12.93 -0.06
N GLN A 78 -16.18 11.86 -0.66
CA GLN A 78 -15.11 11.99 -1.65
C GLN A 78 -15.67 12.29 -3.04
N TRP A 79 -16.73 11.59 -3.44
CA TRP A 79 -17.43 11.81 -4.71
C TRP A 79 -18.79 11.15 -4.70
N GLU A 80 -19.62 11.57 -5.66
CA GLU A 80 -20.94 11.01 -5.93
C GLU A 80 -21.06 10.71 -7.42
N ARG A 81 -21.72 9.60 -7.79
CA ARG A 81 -21.85 9.18 -9.19
C ARG A 81 -23.11 8.36 -9.42
N LEU A 82 -23.83 8.67 -10.49
CA LEU A 82 -24.79 7.75 -11.09
C LEU A 82 -24.05 6.83 -12.06
N ASP A 83 -24.14 5.52 -11.86
CA ASP A 83 -23.69 4.55 -12.86
C ASP A 83 -24.79 4.36 -13.91
N GLU A 84 -24.59 4.93 -15.10
CA GLU A 84 -25.55 4.88 -16.20
C GLU A 84 -25.88 3.46 -16.67
N ASN A 85 -25.00 2.48 -16.43
CA ASN A 85 -25.24 1.10 -16.84
C ASN A 85 -26.20 0.36 -15.89
N THR A 86 -26.17 0.70 -14.61
CA THR A 86 -26.94 0.00 -13.56
C THR A 86 -28.09 0.83 -12.99
N GLY A 87 -28.06 2.15 -13.20
CA GLY A 87 -28.96 3.11 -12.56
C GLY A 87 -28.66 3.33 -11.06
N ASN A 88 -27.57 2.77 -10.53
CA ASN A 88 -27.18 2.93 -9.14
C ASN A 88 -26.60 4.32 -8.88
N TYR A 89 -27.09 5.00 -7.85
CA TYR A 89 -26.47 6.20 -7.33
C TYR A 89 -25.51 5.84 -6.19
N ILE A 90 -24.24 6.20 -6.33
CA ILE A 90 -23.17 5.80 -5.42
C ILE A 90 -22.53 7.05 -4.80
N VAL A 91 -22.51 7.12 -3.48
CA VAL A 91 -21.76 8.11 -2.70
C VAL A 91 -20.57 7.41 -2.06
N LYS A 92 -19.35 7.80 -2.46
CA LYS A 92 -18.14 7.33 -1.80
C LYS A 92 -17.78 8.28 -0.67
N LYS A 93 -17.59 7.72 0.52
CA LYS A 93 -17.15 8.44 1.72
C LYS A 93 -15.82 7.92 2.23
N HIS A 94 -15.12 8.72 3.02
CA HIS A 94 -13.82 8.38 3.62
C HIS A 94 -13.65 9.10 4.95
N TRP A 95 -13.05 8.44 5.92
CA TRP A 95 -12.68 9.01 7.23
C TRP A 95 -11.44 8.33 7.80
N GLY A 96 -10.87 8.94 8.82
CA GLY A 96 -9.84 8.32 9.64
C GLY A 96 -10.01 8.86 11.05
N ASP A 97 -10.56 8.07 11.94
CA ASP A 97 -10.91 8.49 13.30
C ASP A 97 -9.87 8.07 14.34
N LYS A 98 -8.85 7.31 13.90
CA LYS A 98 -7.82 6.76 14.77
C LYS A 98 -6.44 6.76 14.11
N ILE A 99 -5.44 7.06 14.93
CA ILE A 99 -4.03 6.81 14.67
C ILE A 99 -3.37 6.21 15.91
N ASP A 100 -2.53 5.20 15.68
CA ASP A 100 -1.61 4.62 16.66
C ASP A 100 -0.20 5.10 16.32
N THR A 101 0.24 6.14 17.05
CA THR A 101 1.55 6.76 16.82
C THR A 101 2.71 5.94 17.35
N GLU A 102 2.46 5.04 18.30
CA GLU A 102 3.48 4.15 18.87
C GLU A 102 3.87 3.06 17.86
N ASN A 103 2.88 2.42 17.24
CA ASN A 103 3.10 1.39 16.23
C ASN A 103 3.19 1.95 14.80
N GLN A 104 2.99 3.26 14.63
CA GLN A 104 2.93 3.97 13.35
C GLN A 104 1.86 3.42 12.39
N ILE A 105 0.62 3.30 12.87
CA ILE A 105 -0.52 2.76 12.11
C ILE A 105 -1.62 3.81 12.03
N ILE A 106 -2.11 4.08 10.82
CA ILE A 106 -3.35 4.84 10.58
C ILE A 106 -4.49 3.88 10.25
N TYR A 107 -5.71 4.27 10.59
CA TYR A 107 -6.92 3.49 10.34
C TYR A 107 -7.85 4.26 9.41
N PRO A 108 -7.57 4.33 8.10
CA PRO A 108 -8.48 4.94 7.16
C PRO A 108 -9.61 3.98 6.82
N HIS A 109 -10.78 4.55 6.59
CA HIS A 109 -11.99 3.83 6.27
C HIS A 109 -12.60 4.43 5.01
N PHE A 110 -13.32 3.62 4.24
CA PHE A 110 -14.20 4.14 3.21
C PHE A 110 -15.53 3.41 3.19
N ALA A 111 -16.55 4.13 2.75
CA ALA A 111 -17.86 3.56 2.54
C ALA A 111 -18.38 3.87 1.13
N PHE A 112 -19.10 2.91 0.55
CA PHE A 112 -19.94 3.13 -0.61
C PHE A 112 -21.40 3.05 -0.15
N GLU A 113 -22.09 4.19 -0.18
CA GLU A 113 -23.54 4.24 -0.01
C GLU A 113 -24.19 4.16 -1.38
N VAL A 114 -24.83 3.03 -1.67
CA VAL A 114 -25.46 2.71 -2.95
C VAL A 114 -26.97 2.87 -2.78
N THR A 115 -27.58 3.71 -3.60
CA THR A 115 -29.04 3.77 -3.81
C THR A 115 -29.36 3.09 -5.14
N TYR A 116 -30.15 2.02 -5.09
CA TYR A 116 -30.57 1.24 -6.24
C TYR A 116 -31.78 1.89 -6.95
N PRO A 117 -32.08 1.53 -8.21
CA PRO A 117 -33.22 2.06 -8.96
C PRO A 117 -34.59 1.85 -8.29
N ASP A 118 -34.74 0.79 -7.48
CA ASP A 118 -35.95 0.49 -6.71
C ASP A 118 -36.07 1.31 -5.40
N GLY A 119 -35.11 2.21 -5.14
CA GLY A 119 -35.04 3.04 -3.94
C GLY A 119 -34.38 2.36 -2.74
N LYS A 120 -34.01 1.07 -2.84
CA LYS A 120 -33.25 0.40 -1.78
C LYS A 120 -31.91 1.09 -1.57
N LYS A 121 -31.45 1.13 -0.32
CA LYS A 121 -30.13 1.66 0.05
C LYS A 121 -29.27 0.58 0.69
N GLN A 122 -27.99 0.58 0.38
CA GLN A 122 -26.98 -0.25 1.02
C GLN A 122 -25.76 0.60 1.35
N ARG A 123 -25.15 0.36 2.51
CA ARG A 123 -23.84 0.91 2.87
C ARG A 123 -22.85 -0.25 2.97
N ILE A 124 -21.77 -0.15 2.22
CA ILE A 124 -20.65 -1.10 2.22
C ILE A 124 -19.47 -0.36 2.81
N VAL A 125 -18.85 -0.92 3.86
CA VAL A 125 -17.73 -0.30 4.58
C VAL A 125 -16.52 -1.20 4.47
N ASP A 126 -15.37 -0.62 4.18
CA ASP A 126 -14.06 -1.26 4.28
C ASP A 126 -13.17 -0.48 5.24
N ASP A 127 -12.65 -1.20 6.23
CA ASP A 127 -11.76 -0.69 7.25
C ASP A 127 -10.32 -1.12 6.92
N LEU A 128 -9.41 -0.16 6.83
CA LEU A 128 -8.00 -0.44 6.57
C LEU A 128 -7.16 -0.19 7.81
N MET A 129 -6.06 -0.92 7.88
CA MET A 129 -4.99 -0.70 8.84
C MET A 129 -3.71 -0.53 8.03
N LEU A 130 -3.11 0.66 8.05
CA LEU A 130 -1.95 0.97 7.20
C LEU A 130 -0.78 1.46 8.05
N LYS A 131 0.35 0.78 7.97
CA LYS A 131 1.59 1.24 8.59
C LYS A 131 2.22 2.37 7.78
N TYR A 132 2.66 3.42 8.44
CA TYR A 132 3.44 4.50 7.82
C TYR A 132 4.91 4.41 8.21
N TYR A 133 5.75 4.94 7.33
CA TYR A 133 7.19 4.94 7.48
C TYR A 133 7.73 6.33 7.18
N TYR A 134 8.68 6.80 7.97
CA TYR A 134 9.57 7.87 7.53
C TYR A 134 10.65 7.30 6.60
N LYS A 135 11.20 8.16 5.74
CA LYS A 135 12.18 7.83 4.70
C LYS A 135 13.30 6.89 5.18
N ASP A 136 13.95 7.25 6.28
CA ASP A 136 15.08 6.50 6.84
C ASP A 136 14.65 5.20 7.53
N GLN A 137 13.44 5.15 8.07
CA GLN A 137 12.88 3.92 8.65
C GLN A 137 12.61 2.88 7.57
N LEU A 138 11.96 3.27 6.46
CA LEU A 138 11.72 2.35 5.36
C LEU A 138 13.04 1.86 4.75
N ARG A 139 14.03 2.76 4.63
CA ARG A 139 15.38 2.41 4.20
C ARG A 139 15.99 1.34 5.10
N ALA A 140 15.98 1.55 6.41
CA ALA A 140 16.54 0.59 7.36
C ALA A 140 15.84 -0.78 7.28
N VAL A 141 14.51 -0.79 7.12
CA VAL A 141 13.72 -2.02 6.94
C VAL A 141 14.15 -2.80 5.69
N ILE A 142 14.32 -2.12 4.56
CA ILE A 142 14.76 -2.75 3.29
C ILE A 142 16.20 -3.25 3.38
N GLU A 143 17.10 -2.44 3.94
CA GLU A 143 18.52 -2.77 4.06
C GLU A 143 18.75 -3.95 5.02
N LYS A 144 18.00 -4.02 6.13
CA LYS A 144 17.97 -5.15 7.06
C LYS A 144 17.56 -6.45 6.35
N ALA A 145 16.65 -6.37 5.38
CA ALA A 145 16.22 -7.52 4.58
C ALA A 145 17.25 -7.96 3.52
N GLY A 146 18.46 -7.39 3.51
CA GLY A 146 19.53 -7.77 2.58
C GLY A 146 19.31 -7.28 1.15
N MET A 147 18.58 -6.18 1.00
CA MET A 147 18.44 -5.45 -0.26
C MET A 147 19.18 -4.12 -0.17
N GLU A 148 19.52 -3.54 -1.31
CA GLU A 148 20.07 -2.19 -1.42
C GLU A 148 19.14 -1.33 -2.28
N ILE A 149 19.04 -0.05 -1.94
CA ILE A 149 18.26 0.94 -2.68
C ILE A 149 19.15 1.56 -3.76
N ILE A 150 18.78 1.40 -5.03
CA ILE A 150 19.55 1.89 -6.18
C ILE A 150 18.96 3.16 -6.79
N GLU A 151 17.66 3.41 -6.62
CA GLU A 151 16.99 4.65 -7.02
C GLU A 151 15.92 5.02 -5.97
N GLN A 152 15.66 6.32 -5.82
CA GLN A 152 14.64 6.85 -4.91
C GLN A 152 13.89 8.03 -5.53
N TYR A 153 12.56 8.03 -5.44
CA TYR A 153 11.67 9.03 -6.04
C TYR A 153 10.48 9.35 -5.16
N SER A 154 9.87 10.52 -5.34
CA SER A 154 8.60 10.84 -4.68
C SER A 154 7.34 10.62 -5.51
N TRP A 155 7.49 10.30 -6.81
CA TRP A 155 6.39 9.90 -7.66
C TRP A 155 6.89 9.13 -8.89
N TYR A 156 5.98 8.57 -9.68
CA TYR A 156 6.28 7.73 -10.84
C TYR A 156 6.95 8.48 -12.01
N ASP A 157 6.96 9.81 -11.97
CA ASP A 157 7.69 10.69 -12.89
C ASP A 157 9.15 10.95 -12.46
N LYS A 158 9.62 10.24 -11.41
CA LYS A 158 10.98 10.33 -10.87
C LYS A 158 11.32 11.67 -10.21
N MET A 159 10.32 12.42 -9.71
CA MET A 159 10.56 13.61 -8.89
C MET A 159 11.44 13.31 -7.65
N PRO A 160 12.21 14.32 -7.16
CA PRO A 160 13.02 14.17 -5.94
C PRO A 160 12.23 13.63 -4.74
N ILE A 161 12.90 12.89 -3.85
CA ILE A 161 12.31 12.08 -2.75
C ILE A 161 11.63 12.89 -1.61
N ASP A 162 11.42 14.19 -1.79
CA ASP A 162 10.85 15.09 -0.78
C ASP A 162 9.38 15.46 -1.08
N GLY A 163 8.74 14.71 -1.97
CA GLY A 163 7.30 14.80 -2.26
C GLY A 163 6.46 13.80 -1.46
N ARG A 164 5.20 13.61 -1.90
CA ARG A 164 4.15 12.91 -1.12
C ARG A 164 4.30 11.40 -1.01
N GLU A 165 5.15 10.79 -1.82
CA GLU A 165 5.46 9.35 -1.72
C GLU A 165 6.95 9.12 -1.45
N ILE A 166 7.24 7.91 -1.02
CA ILE A 166 8.56 7.31 -1.00
C ILE A 166 8.47 6.11 -1.94
N ILE A 167 9.15 6.21 -3.07
CA ILE A 167 9.36 5.10 -4.00
C ILE A 167 10.82 4.71 -3.93
N TYR A 168 11.09 3.46 -3.56
CA TYR A 168 12.41 2.88 -3.61
C TYR A 168 12.48 1.78 -4.65
N VAL A 169 13.52 1.87 -5.48
CA VAL A 169 13.92 0.80 -6.41
C VAL A 169 15.05 0.06 -5.75
N CYS A 170 14.84 -1.23 -5.51
CA CYS A 170 15.71 -2.08 -4.72
C CYS A 170 16.23 -3.25 -5.55
N ARG A 171 17.42 -3.75 -5.20
CA ARG A 171 17.93 -5.04 -5.67
C ARG A 171 18.47 -5.84 -4.48
N ARG A 172 18.66 -7.14 -4.68
CA ARG A 172 19.38 -7.98 -3.70
C ARG A 172 20.80 -7.41 -3.51
N LYS A 173 21.23 -7.25 -2.27
CA LYS A 173 22.62 -6.87 -1.97
C LYS A 173 23.54 -8.03 -2.36
N GLN A 174 24.55 -7.75 -3.18
CA GLN A 174 25.59 -8.74 -3.47
C GLN A 174 26.45 -8.89 -2.21
N MET A 175 26.62 -10.15 -1.75
CA MET A 175 27.55 -10.49 -0.68
C MET A 175 28.97 -10.53 -1.21
#